data_AF-A0A960H490-F1
#
_entry.id   AF-A0A960H490-F1
#
_cell.length_a   1.000
_cell.length_b   1.000
_cell.length_c   1.000
_cell.angle_alpha   90.00
_cell.angle_beta   90.00
_cell.angle_gamma   90.00
#
_symmetry.space_group_name_H-M   'P 1'
#
loop_
_entity.id
_entity.type
_entity.pdbx_description
1 polymer ?
#
loop_
_entity_poly.entity_id
_entity_poly.type
_entity_poly.pdbx_seq_one_letter_code
_entity_poly.pdbx_strand_id
1 'polypeptide(L)' 'VILDGEAAPVGGMGIAKQLKDEIENCPPVLVLTGRADDAWLASWSRAEAAVPHPIDPIRLGEAVVGLLRAPVQ' A
#
# COMPACT_ATOMS: atom_id res chain seq x y z
N VAL A 1 -0.89 4.14 6.21
CA VAL A 1 -1.16 5.11 5.11
C VAL A 1 -1.73 4.33 3.93
N ILE A 2 -2.69 4.91 3.20
CA ILE A 2 -3.19 4.35 1.95
C ILE A 2 -2.66 5.24 0.82
N LEU A 3 -2.02 4.64 -0.19
CA LEU A 3 -1.41 5.34 -1.31
C LEU A 3 -2.01 4.85 -2.63
N ASP A 4 -2.16 5.74 -3.60
CA ASP A 4 -2.61 5.40 -4.94
C ASP A 4 -1.39 5.14 -5.85
N GLY A 5 -1.26 3.93 -6.37
CA GLY A 5 -0.18 3.50 -7.25
C GLY A 5 -0.19 4.20 -8.61
N GLU A 6 -1.34 4.67 -9.08
CA GLU A 6 -1.51 5.30 -10.40
C GLU A 6 -1.43 6.84 -10.32
N ALA A 7 -1.19 7.39 -9.13
CA ALA A 7 -1.10 8.83 -8.92
C ALA A 7 0.04 9.47 -9.75
N ALA A 8 -0.23 10.66 -10.29
CA ALA A 8 0.73 11.49 -10.99
C ALA A 8 0.97 12.81 -10.21
N PRO A 9 2.17 13.40 -10.25
CA PRO A 9 3.35 13.02 -11.05
C PRO A 9 4.22 11.92 -10.42
N VAL A 10 3.96 11.56 -9.15
CA VAL A 10 4.69 10.51 -8.43
C VAL A 10 3.68 9.50 -7.89
N GLY A 11 3.81 8.25 -8.30
CA GLY A 11 2.94 7.16 -7.87
C GLY A 11 3.20 6.72 -6.43
N GLY A 12 2.18 6.14 -5.82
CA GLY A 12 2.19 5.67 -4.44
C GLY A 12 3.26 4.62 -4.14
N MET A 13 3.72 3.85 -5.14
CA MET A 13 4.80 2.87 -4.94
C MET A 13 6.16 3.54 -4.70
N GLY A 14 6.47 4.64 -5.40
CA GLY A 14 7.69 5.40 -5.15
C GLY A 14 7.68 6.03 -3.77
N ILE A 15 6.54 6.61 -3.38
CA ILE A 15 6.33 7.18 -2.05
C ILE A 15 6.43 6.10 -0.97
N ALA A 16 5.81 4.93 -1.15
CA ALA A 16 5.88 3.81 -0.21
C ALA A 16 7.33 3.40 0.03
N LYS A 17 8.13 3.26 -1.04
CA LYS A 17 9.54 2.90 -0.95
C LYS A 17 10.34 3.94 -0.17
N GLN A 18 10.16 5.22 -0.48
CA GLN A 18 10.83 6.32 0.23
C GLN A 18 10.45 6.35 1.71
N LEU A 19 9.15 6.26 2.04
CA LEU A 19 8.67 6.22 3.42
C LEU A 19 9.31 5.06 4.20
N LYS A 20 9.40 3.88 3.59
CA LYS A 20 9.97 2.67 4.22
C LYS A 20 11.49 2.69 4.35
N ASP A 21 12.18 3.53 3.58
CA ASP A 21 13.63 3.67 3.64
C ASP A 21 14.07 4.83 4.55
N GLU A 22 13.25 5.86 4.72
CA GLU A 22 13.59 7.10 5.46
C GLU A 22 12.97 7.21 6.85
N ILE A 23 11.85 6.52 7.13
CA ILE A 23 11.16 6.58 8.42
C ILE A 23 11.46 5.30 9.22
N GLU A 24 12.08 5.46 10.39
CA GLU A 24 12.45 4.34 11.27
C GLU A 24 11.22 3.53 11.72
N ASN A 25 10.24 4.18 12.35
CA ASN A 25 8.98 3.57 12.78
C ASN A 25 7.87 3.86 11.76
N CYS A 26 8.10 3.47 10.51
CA CYS A 26 7.19 3.78 9.40
C CYS A 26 5.84 3.05 9.56
N PRO A 27 4.69 3.75 9.52
CA PRO A 27 3.39 3.10 9.65
C PRO A 27 3.16 2.07 8.52
N PRO A 28 2.23 1.11 8.70
CA PRO A 28 1.83 0.19 7.64
C PRO A 28 1.31 0.95 6.41
N VAL A 29 1.68 0.49 5.22
CA VAL A 29 1.33 1.06 3.93
C VAL A 29 0.46 0.08 3.15
N LEU A 30 -0.69 0.57 2.66
CA LEU A 30 -1.52 -0.11 1.68
C LEU A 30 -1.42 0.67 0.36
N VAL A 31 -1.20 -0.02 -0.76
CA VAL A 31 -1.19 0.59 -2.09
C VAL A 31 -2.42 0.14 -2.89
N LEU A 32 -3.16 1.11 -3.44
CA LEU A 32 -4.19 0.84 -4.46
C LEU A 32 -3.48 0.67 -5.81
N THR A 33 -3.76 -0.41 -6.54
CA THR A 33 -3.10 -0.69 -7.83
C THR A 33 -4.08 -0.65 -8.98
N GLY A 34 -3.65 -0.23 -10.18
CA GLY A 34 -4.52 -0.22 -11.37
C GLY A 34 -5.05 -1.61 -11.76
N ARG A 35 -4.27 -2.66 -11.48
CA ARG A 35 -4.64 -4.07 -11.72
C ARG A 35 -4.00 -5.01 -10.69
N ALA A 36 -4.50 -6.24 -10.65
CA ALA A 36 -4.01 -7.28 -9.73
C ALA A 36 -2.55 -7.68 -9.97
N ASP A 37 -2.10 -7.68 -11.23
CA ASP A 37 -0.74 -8.07 -11.60
C ASP A 37 0.33 -7.16 -10.98
N ASP A 38 0.02 -5.91 -10.66
CA ASP A 38 0.99 -4.97 -10.09
C ASP A 38 1.22 -5.19 -8.59
N ALA A 39 0.63 -6.24 -7.98
CA ALA A 39 0.89 -6.63 -6.60
C ALA A 39 2.38 -6.93 -6.33
N TRP A 40 3.13 -7.39 -7.34
CA TRP A 40 4.58 -7.59 -7.19
C TRP A 40 5.33 -6.25 -7.06
N LEU A 41 4.88 -5.21 -7.77
CA LEU A 41 5.45 -3.86 -7.66
C LEU A 41 5.14 -3.24 -6.30
N ALA A 42 3.92 -3.42 -5.80
CA ALA A 42 3.54 -2.99 -4.44
C ALA A 42 4.42 -3.68 -3.38
N SER A 43 4.67 -4.99 -3.52
CA SER A 43 5.58 -5.74 -2.65
C SER A 43 7.02 -5.23 -2.73
N TRP A 44 7.53 -4.96 -3.95
CA TRP A 44 8.85 -4.34 -4.15
C TRP A 44 8.98 -2.98 -3.44
N SER A 45 7.90 -2.20 -3.43
CA SER A 45 7.82 -0.92 -2.70
C SER A 45 7.72 -1.07 -1.18
N ARG A 46 7.71 -2.31 -0.65
CA ARG A 46 7.60 -2.65 0.77
C ARG A 46 6.26 -2.25 1.39
N ALA A 47 5.19 -2.19 0.60
CA ALA A 47 3.84 -2.06 1.11
C ALA A 47 3.37 -3.37 1.73
N GLU A 48 2.73 -3.31 2.90
CA GLU A 48 2.20 -4.47 3.61
C GLU A 48 0.89 -5.02 3.00
N ALA A 49 0.18 -4.20 2.22
CA ALA A 49 -1.02 -4.64 1.51
C ALA A 49 -1.17 -3.95 0.14
N ALA A 50 -1.86 -4.64 -0.77
CA ALA A 50 -2.26 -4.09 -2.06
C ALA A 50 -3.71 -4.45 -2.38
N VAL A 51 -4.48 -3.49 -2.90
CA VAL A 51 -5.87 -3.68 -3.33
C VAL A 51 -6.01 -3.15 -4.76
N PRO A 52 -6.34 -4.00 -5.75
CA PRO A 52 -6.46 -3.56 -7.13
C PRO A 52 -7.80 -2.89 -7.42
N HIS A 53 -7.83 -2.04 -8.44
CA HIS A 53 -9.05 -1.59 -9.09
C HIS A 53 -9.73 -2.74 -9.87
N PRO A 54 -11.07 -2.72 -10.00
CA PRO A 54 -12.01 -1.82 -9.32
C PRO A 54 -12.05 -2.08 -7.81
N ILE A 55 -12.19 -1.01 -7.01
CA ILE A 55 -12.15 -1.12 -5.54
C ILE A 55 -13.40 -1.84 -5.03
N ASP A 56 -13.17 -2.98 -4.37
CA ASP A 56 -14.16 -3.62 -3.51
C ASP A 56 -14.07 -3.01 -2.10
N PRO A 57 -15.13 -2.31 -1.61
CA PRO A 57 -15.09 -1.64 -0.31
C PRO A 57 -14.97 -2.62 0.87
N ILE A 58 -15.49 -3.84 0.75
CA ILE A 58 -15.38 -4.85 1.80
C ILE A 58 -13.94 -5.35 1.89
N ARG A 59 -13.36 -5.73 0.75
CA ARG A 59 -11.97 -6.17 0.67
C ARG A 59 -10.99 -5.09 1.13
N LEU A 60 -11.22 -3.83 0.75
CA LEU A 60 -10.39 -2.71 1.22
C LEU A 60 -10.51 -2.54 2.75
N GLY A 61 -11.72 -2.61 3.29
CA GLY A 61 -11.97 -2.55 4.72
C GLY A 61 -11.24 -3.67 5.48
N GLU A 62 -11.35 -4.91 5.01
CA GLU A 62 -10.65 -6.07 5.60
C GLU A 62 -9.13 -5.88 5.59
N ALA A 63 -8.55 -5.41 4.48
CA ALA A 63 -7.12 -5.15 4.36
C ALA A 63 -6.66 -4.07 5.34
N VAL A 64 -7.36 -2.93 5.41
CA VAL A 64 -7.02 -1.83 6.33
C VAL A 64 -7.13 -2.27 7.78
N VAL A 65 -8.22 -2.95 8.15
CA VAL A 65 -8.42 -3.46 9.52
C VAL A 65 -7.35 -4.49 9.89
N GLY A 66 -6.94 -5.33 8.93
CA GLY A 66 -5.84 -6.27 9.11
C GLY A 66 -4.53 -5.56 9.49
N LEU A 67 -4.18 -4.48 8.78
CA LEU A 67 -2.99 -3.68 9.06
C LEU A 67 -3.05 -2.99 10.43
N LEU A 68 -4.20 -2.46 10.83
CA LEU A 68 -4.36 -1.76 12.11
C LEU A 68 -4.31 -2.68 13.33
N ARG A 69 -4.58 -3.97 13.16
CA ARG A 69 -4.52 -4.98 14.23
C ARG A 69 -3.14 -5.59 14.40
N ALA A 70 -2.26 -5.46 13.41
CA ALA A 70 -0.89 -5.95 13.52
C ALA A 70 -0.13 -5.16 14.59
N PRO A 71 0.77 -5.81 15.36
CA PRO A 71 1.68 -5.08 16.23
C PRO A 71 2.48 -4.06 15.42
N VAL A 72 2.66 -2.86 15.95
CA VAL A 72 3.56 -1.86 15.34
C VAL A 72 4.96 -2.49 15.30
N GLN A 73 5.54 -2.57 14.09
CA GLN A 73 6.90 -3.08 13.87
C GLN A 73 7.95 -2.09 14.35
#